data_AF-A0A961DK97-F1
#
_entry.id   AF-A0A961DK97-F1
#
_cell.length_a   1.000
_cell.length_b   1.000
_cell.length_c   1.000
_cell.angle_alpha   90.00
_cell.angle_beta   90.00
_cell.angle_gamma   90.00
#
_symmetry.space_group_name_H-M   'P 1'
#
loop_
_entity.id
_entity.type
_entity.pdbx_description
1 polymer ?
#
loop_
_entity_poly.entity_id
_entity_poly.type
_entity_poly.pdbx_seq_one_letter_code
_entity_poly.pdbx_strand_id
1 'polypeptide(L)'
;DLVAVAREDGWFSYYYWLDDARAPDFARCVDIHRKPGYDPAELFLDPKLSLPKAKIAWRVLKKKLGFRYLMDVIPLEAELVRGSHGRLVDDPQRGPILMADTTAPKDDALAMTDVADWVLRLLRD
;
A
#
# COMPACT_ATOMS: atom_id res chain seq x y z
N ASP A 1 0.48 11.69 22.04
CA ASP A 1 0.28 11.27 20.64
C ASP A 1 -0.93 10.37 20.50
N LEU A 2 -1.51 10.32 19.30
CA LEU A 2 -2.64 9.45 18.96
C LEU A 2 -2.23 8.59 17.76
N VAL A 3 -2.50 7.28 17.83
CA VAL A 3 -2.28 6.33 16.74
C VAL A 3 -3.63 5.72 16.38
N ALA A 4 -3.99 5.79 15.10
CA ALA A 4 -5.17 5.13 14.56
C ALA A 4 -4.75 3.82 13.87
N VAL A 5 -5.44 2.73 14.17
CA VAL A 5 -5.23 1.43 13.54
C VAL A 5 -6.53 1.02 12.85
N ALA A 6 -6.44 0.60 11.59
CA ALA A 6 -7.60 0.12 10.86
C ALA A 6 -8.10 -1.21 11.46
N ARG A 7 -9.35 -1.56 11.13
CA ARG A 7 -9.92 -2.89 11.40
C ARG A 7 -9.20 -3.96 10.56
N GLU A 8 -9.26 -5.23 10.97
CA GLU A 8 -8.59 -6.36 10.31
C GLU A 8 -8.86 -6.45 8.79
N ASP A 9 -10.08 -6.12 8.36
CA ASP A 9 -10.57 -6.15 6.98
C ASP A 9 -10.57 -4.77 6.30
N GLY A 10 -9.87 -3.78 6.86
CA GLY A 10 -9.94 -2.39 6.44
C GLY A 10 -8.57 -1.72 6.30
N TRP A 11 -8.57 -0.60 5.58
CA TRP A 11 -7.42 0.29 5.46
C TRP A 11 -7.92 1.74 5.35
N PHE A 12 -7.04 2.70 5.66
CA PHE A 12 -7.36 4.12 5.55
C PHE A 12 -6.99 4.63 4.16
N SER A 13 -7.97 5.06 3.38
CA SER A 13 -7.71 5.85 2.18
C SER A 13 -7.40 7.30 2.56
N TYR A 14 -6.63 8.01 1.73
CA TYR A 14 -6.33 9.42 1.96
C TYR A 14 -7.45 10.36 1.50
N TYR A 15 -8.49 9.82 0.86
CA TYR A 15 -9.55 10.58 0.22
C TYR A 15 -10.28 11.44 1.26
N TYR A 16 -10.00 12.74 1.24
CA TYR A 16 -10.62 13.72 2.12
C TYR A 16 -11.91 14.30 1.54
N TRP A 17 -12.33 13.82 0.36
CA TRP A 17 -13.61 14.16 -0.27
C TRP A 17 -14.62 13.03 -0.06
N LEU A 18 -15.91 13.39 0.05
CA LEU A 18 -17.01 12.44 0.22
C LEU A 18 -17.75 12.14 -1.09
N ASP A 19 -17.47 12.91 -2.14
CA ASP A 19 -18.08 12.79 -3.45
C ASP A 19 -16.98 12.78 -4.50
N ASP A 20 -16.89 11.70 -5.27
CA ASP A 20 -15.88 11.52 -6.32
C ASP A 20 -15.98 12.54 -7.44
N ALA A 21 -17.14 13.19 -7.63
CA ALA A 21 -17.26 14.32 -8.56
C ALA A 21 -16.44 15.54 -8.11
N ARG A 22 -16.03 15.58 -6.83
CA ARG A 22 -15.17 16.62 -6.24
C ARG A 22 -13.72 16.15 -6.06
N ALA A 23 -13.38 14.94 -6.52
CA ALA A 23 -12.02 14.45 -6.46
C ALA A 23 -11.09 15.37 -7.28
N PRO A 24 -9.91 15.71 -6.76
CA PRO A 24 -8.96 16.54 -7.50
C PRO A 24 -8.37 15.77 -8.68
N ASP A 25 -7.99 16.47 -9.75
CA ASP A 25 -7.43 15.86 -10.98
C ASP A 25 -6.27 14.88 -10.72
N PHE A 26 -5.44 15.16 -9.71
CA PHE A 26 -4.30 14.32 -9.36
C PHE A 26 -4.71 12.97 -8.74
N ALA A 27 -5.92 12.83 -8.21
CA ALA A 27 -6.38 11.59 -7.56
C ALA A 27 -6.32 10.39 -8.52
N ARG A 28 -6.62 10.63 -9.81
CA ARG A 28 -6.60 9.64 -10.88
C ARG A 28 -5.24 9.50 -11.57
N CYS A 29 -4.19 10.11 -11.03
CA CYS A 29 -2.84 10.11 -11.57
C CYS A 29 -1.81 9.59 -10.54
N VAL A 30 -0.64 9.15 -11.01
CA VAL A 30 0.52 8.94 -10.13
C VAL A 30 1.14 10.31 -9.88
N ASP A 31 0.95 10.87 -8.69
CA ASP A 31 1.39 12.23 -8.36
C ASP A 31 1.82 12.34 -6.89
N ILE A 32 3.03 11.84 -6.62
CA ILE A 32 3.62 11.74 -5.28
C ILE A 32 3.78 13.09 -4.56
N HIS A 33 3.75 14.21 -5.30
CA HIS A 33 3.95 15.54 -4.71
C HIS A 33 2.65 16.18 -4.27
N ARG A 34 1.52 15.80 -4.89
CA ARG A 34 0.19 16.36 -4.58
C ARG A 34 -0.65 15.41 -3.74
N LYS A 35 -0.40 14.11 -3.80
CA LYS A 35 -1.08 13.13 -2.95
C LYS A 35 -0.51 13.17 -1.53
N PRO A 36 -1.37 13.25 -0.50
CA PRO A 36 -0.95 13.16 0.89
C PRO A 36 -0.61 11.70 1.24
N GLY A 37 0.56 11.26 0.81
CA GLY A 37 1.07 9.91 1.06
C GLY A 37 0.89 8.93 -0.09
N TYR A 38 1.15 7.65 0.20
CA TYR A 38 1.05 6.56 -0.76
C TYR A 38 -0.41 6.20 -1.03
N ASP A 39 -0.78 6.07 -2.30
CA ASP A 39 -2.10 5.64 -2.75
C ASP A 39 -2.01 4.25 -3.39
N PRO A 40 -2.44 3.17 -2.71
CA PRO A 40 -2.38 1.82 -3.26
C PRO A 40 -3.31 1.61 -4.46
N ALA A 41 -4.27 2.51 -4.72
CA ALA A 41 -5.09 2.46 -5.93
C ALA A 41 -4.25 2.67 -7.20
N GLU A 42 -3.06 3.29 -7.09
CA GLU A 42 -2.14 3.50 -8.22
C GLU A 42 -1.60 2.21 -8.84
N LEU A 43 -1.68 1.09 -8.13
CA LEU A 43 -1.31 -0.24 -8.64
C LEU A 43 -2.31 -0.78 -9.66
N PHE A 44 -3.47 -0.14 -9.80
CA PHE A 44 -4.57 -0.60 -10.64
C PHE A 44 -4.81 0.37 -11.79
N LEU A 45 -5.24 -0.20 -12.93
CA LEU A 45 -5.89 0.56 -13.99
C LEU A 45 -7.37 0.64 -13.66
N ASP A 46 -7.97 1.81 -13.86
CA ASP A 46 -9.39 2.03 -13.61
C ASP A 46 -10.21 1.03 -14.43
N PRO A 47 -10.92 0.10 -13.77
CA PRO A 47 -11.68 -0.95 -14.44
C PRO A 47 -12.86 -0.41 -15.25
N LYS A 48 -13.27 0.84 -15.03
CA LYS A 48 -14.32 1.52 -15.81
C LYS A 48 -13.80 2.01 -17.18
N LEU A 49 -12.50 1.97 -17.44
CA LEU A 49 -11.94 2.30 -18.74
C LEU A 49 -12.14 1.15 -19.73
N SER A 50 -12.80 1.42 -20.84
CA SER A 50 -13.05 0.41 -21.89
C SER A 50 -11.78 -0.06 -22.61
N LEU A 51 -10.84 0.86 -22.89
CA LEU A 51 -9.60 0.57 -23.61
C LEU A 51 -8.40 1.27 -22.93
N PRO A 52 -8.00 0.83 -21.73
CA PRO A 52 -6.99 1.53 -20.93
C PRO A 52 -5.65 1.67 -21.66
N LYS A 53 -5.20 0.62 -22.38
CA LYS A 53 -3.98 0.65 -23.19
C LYS A 53 -4.03 1.72 -24.29
N ALA A 54 -5.16 1.86 -24.98
CA ALA A 54 -5.34 2.87 -26.02
C ALA A 54 -5.32 4.29 -25.43
N LYS A 55 -6.00 4.49 -24.29
CA LYS A 55 -5.97 5.76 -23.54
C LYS A 55 -4.54 6.13 -23.15
N ILE A 56 -3.78 5.19 -22.58
CA ILE A 56 -2.37 5.39 -22.21
C ILE A 56 -1.54 5.74 -23.45
N ALA A 57 -1.64 4.97 -24.52
CA ALA A 57 -0.90 5.23 -25.76
C ALA A 57 -1.17 6.64 -26.31
N TRP A 58 -2.43 7.08 -26.27
CA TRP A 58 -2.84 8.42 -26.66
C TRP A 58 -2.27 9.50 -25.73
N ARG A 59 -2.27 9.31 -24.41
CA ARG A 59 -1.65 10.23 -23.45
C ARG A 59 -0.13 10.34 -23.68
N VAL A 60 0.54 9.22 -23.94
CA VAL A 60 1.97 9.18 -24.27
C VAL A 60 2.27 9.89 -25.59
N LEU A 61 1.43 9.73 -26.61
CA LEU A 61 1.57 10.46 -27.87
C LEU A 61 1.45 11.97 -27.64
N LYS A 62 0.42 12.43 -26.91
CA LYS A 62 0.27 13.84 -26.53
C LYS A 62 1.49 14.38 -25.80
N LYS A 63 2.02 13.62 -24.83
CA LYS A 63 3.28 13.96 -24.13
C LYS A 63 4.43 14.14 -25.12
N LYS A 64 4.63 13.18 -26.02
CA LYS A 64 5.72 13.23 -27.03
C LYS A 64 5.60 14.42 -27.98
N LEU A 65 4.37 14.87 -28.26
CA LEU A 65 4.09 16.03 -29.09
C LEU A 65 4.14 17.37 -28.31
N GLY A 66 4.50 17.36 -27.02
CA GLY A 66 4.62 18.57 -26.20
C GLY A 66 3.31 19.15 -25.68
N PHE A 67 2.19 18.44 -25.85
CA PHE A 67 0.91 18.89 -25.29
C PHE A 67 0.82 18.64 -23.79
N ARG A 68 0.09 19.52 -23.09
CA ARG A 68 -0.33 19.25 -21.71
C ARG A 68 -1.20 18.00 -21.67
N TYR A 69 -0.91 17.10 -20.73
CA TYR A 69 -1.63 15.85 -20.54
C TYR A 69 -1.75 15.50 -19.05
N LEU A 70 -2.73 14.66 -18.73
CA LEU A 70 -2.83 13.94 -17.45
C LEU A 70 -2.81 12.44 -17.75
N MET A 71 -2.12 11.66 -16.90
CA MET A 71 -2.17 10.20 -16.96
C MET A 71 -3.30 9.71 -16.03
N ASP A 72 -4.52 10.04 -16.42
CA ASP A 72 -5.76 9.88 -15.67
C ASP A 72 -6.34 8.46 -15.82
N VAL A 73 -5.60 7.46 -15.33
CA VAL A 73 -5.92 6.04 -15.50
C VAL A 73 -6.07 5.27 -14.20
N ILE A 74 -5.96 5.95 -13.06
CA ILE A 74 -6.08 5.34 -11.73
C ILE A 74 -7.55 5.42 -11.27
N PRO A 75 -8.08 4.34 -10.67
CA PRO A 75 -9.43 4.31 -10.10
C PRO A 75 -9.58 5.22 -8.86
N LEU A 76 -10.83 5.49 -8.48
CA LEU A 76 -11.17 6.09 -7.18
C LEU A 76 -11.78 5.07 -6.21
N GLU A 77 -11.94 3.82 -6.66
CA GLU A 77 -12.52 2.72 -5.90
C GLU A 77 -11.48 2.12 -4.95
N ALA A 78 -11.47 2.60 -3.70
CA ALA A 78 -10.57 2.14 -2.65
C ALA A 78 -10.71 0.63 -2.35
N GLU A 79 -11.87 0.04 -2.65
CA GLU A 79 -12.17 -1.38 -2.42
C GLU A 79 -11.40 -2.33 -3.36
N LEU A 80 -10.79 -1.80 -4.45
CA LEU A 80 -9.88 -2.56 -5.30
C LEU A 80 -8.62 -2.99 -4.52
N VAL A 81 -8.24 -2.23 -3.51
CA VAL A 81 -7.13 -2.54 -2.61
C VAL A 81 -7.64 -3.55 -1.58
N ARG A 82 -7.23 -4.81 -1.75
CA ARG A 82 -7.67 -5.95 -0.91
C ARG A 82 -6.77 -6.25 0.28
N GLY A 83 -5.74 -5.44 0.50
CA GLY A 83 -4.81 -5.63 1.60
C GLY A 83 -3.90 -4.43 1.76
N SER A 84 -3.52 -4.17 3.01
CA SER A 84 -2.52 -3.18 3.40
C SER A 84 -1.67 -3.75 4.53
N HIS A 85 -0.77 -2.95 5.09
CA HIS A 85 0.15 -3.34 6.15
C HIS A 85 0.05 -2.40 7.36
N GLY A 86 0.76 -2.73 8.45
CA GLY A 86 0.91 -1.85 9.61
C GLY A 86 -0.05 -2.11 10.77
N ARG A 87 -1.00 -3.05 10.62
CA ARG A 87 -1.79 -3.59 11.72
C ARG A 87 -1.06 -4.80 12.34
N LEU A 88 -0.97 -4.85 13.67
CA LEU A 88 -0.54 -6.06 14.39
C LEU A 88 -1.64 -7.11 14.35
N VAL A 89 -1.24 -8.39 14.27
CA VAL A 89 -2.19 -9.50 14.34
C VAL A 89 -2.84 -9.58 15.72
N ASP A 90 -4.14 -9.89 15.76
CA ASP A 90 -4.86 -10.12 17.02
C ASP A 90 -4.61 -11.54 17.56
N ASP A 91 -4.36 -12.50 16.66
CA ASP A 91 -4.02 -13.89 16.96
C ASP A 91 -2.53 -14.13 16.64
N PRO A 92 -1.69 -14.40 17.65
CA PRO A 92 -0.27 -14.71 17.44
C PRO A 92 -0.02 -15.89 16.49
N GLN A 93 -0.96 -16.84 16.37
CA GLN A 93 -0.83 -17.97 15.44
C GLN A 93 -0.98 -17.57 13.97
N ARG A 94 -1.52 -16.39 13.68
CA ARG A 94 -1.58 -15.78 12.33
C ARG A 94 -0.44 -14.81 12.07
N GLY A 95 0.48 -14.68 13.04
CA GLY A 95 1.61 -13.77 13.00
C GLY A 95 2.78 -14.27 12.14
N PRO A 96 3.85 -13.47 12.08
CA PRO A 96 5.09 -13.90 11.46
C PRO A 96 5.67 -15.13 12.16
N ILE A 97 6.30 -16.00 11.39
CA ILE A 97 6.97 -17.21 11.89
C ILE A 97 8.48 -17.03 11.86
N LEU A 98 9.15 -17.53 12.90
CA LEU A 98 10.60 -17.66 12.94
C LEU A 98 10.98 -19.10 12.62
N MET A 99 11.83 -19.30 11.62
CA MET A 99 12.38 -20.62 11.27
C MET A 99 13.90 -20.56 11.35
N ALA A 100 14.50 -21.51 12.08
CA ALA A 100 15.95 -21.60 12.21
C ALA A 100 16.39 -23.05 12.46
N ASP A 101 17.61 -23.37 12.05
CA ASP A 101 18.26 -24.67 12.26
C ASP A 101 19.03 -24.71 13.59
N THR A 102 18.47 -24.09 14.63
CA THR A 102 19.12 -23.95 15.93
C THR A 102 18.07 -23.98 17.05
N THR A 103 18.52 -23.79 18.29
CA THR A 103 17.63 -23.77 19.45
C THR A 103 16.65 -22.60 19.33
N ALA A 104 15.36 -22.92 19.46
CA ALA A 104 14.29 -21.93 19.43
C ALA A 104 14.45 -20.89 20.56
N PRO A 105 13.90 -19.68 20.39
CA PRO A 105 13.74 -18.73 21.49
C PRO A 105 13.05 -19.38 22.69
N LYS A 106 13.40 -18.92 23.89
CA LYS A 106 12.75 -19.36 25.12
C LYS A 106 11.25 -19.06 25.03
N ASP A 107 10.41 -20.06 25.27
CA ASP A 107 8.94 -19.99 25.25
C ASP A 107 8.25 -20.02 23.87
N ASP A 108 8.95 -20.45 22.80
CA ASP A 108 8.43 -20.56 21.42
C ASP A 108 7.83 -19.24 20.86
N ALA A 109 8.13 -18.12 21.52
CA ALA A 109 7.71 -16.78 21.17
C ALA A 109 8.90 -15.82 21.25
N LEU A 110 8.98 -14.91 20.29
CA LEU A 110 10.00 -13.88 20.26
C LEU A 110 9.33 -12.57 19.87
N ALA A 111 9.47 -11.54 20.70
CA ALA A 111 9.01 -10.21 20.33
C ALA A 111 9.80 -9.75 19.09
N MET A 112 9.13 -9.11 18.13
CA MET A 112 9.79 -8.65 16.89
C MET A 112 10.98 -7.72 17.17
N THR A 113 10.94 -6.97 18.27
CA THR A 113 12.03 -6.09 18.72
C THR A 113 13.28 -6.83 19.19
N ASP A 114 13.14 -8.10 19.57
CA ASP A 114 14.20 -8.87 20.23
C ASP A 114 14.94 -9.79 19.25
N VAL A 115 14.52 -9.80 17.97
CA VAL A 115 15.10 -10.62 16.91
C VAL A 115 16.60 -10.36 16.74
N ALA A 116 17.03 -9.10 16.79
CA ALA A 116 18.43 -8.73 16.65
C ALA A 116 19.29 -9.32 17.78
N ASP A 117 18.85 -9.17 19.03
CA ASP A 117 19.56 -9.69 20.20
C ASP A 117 19.59 -11.22 20.25
N TRP A 118 18.52 -11.87 19.76
CA TRP A 118 18.50 -13.32 19.59
C TRP A 118 19.53 -13.79 18.57
N VAL A 119 19.59 -13.16 17.38
CA VAL A 119 20.60 -13.48 16.36
C VAL A 119 22.02 -13.24 16.88
N LEU A 120 22.26 -12.16 17.61
CA LEU A 120 23.59 -11.86 18.17
C LEU A 120 24.07 -12.88 19.20
N ARG A 121 23.16 -13.51 19.96
CA ARG A 121 23.53 -14.58 20.90
C ARG A 121 24.02 -15.82 20.17
N LEU A 122 23.33 -16.22 19.10
CA LEU A 122 23.70 -17.38 18.29
C LEU A 122 25.07 -17.26 17.61
N LEU A 123 25.55 -16.04 17.37
CA LEU A 123 26.86 -15.80 16.77
C LEU A 123 28.01 -15.80 17.78
N ARG A 124 27.70 -15.77 19.09
CA ARG A 124 28.68 -15.71 20.17
C ARG A 124 28.92 -17.07 20.83
N ASP A 125 27.99 -18.00 20.65
CA ASP A 125 28.11 -19.42 21.01
C ASP A 125 28.76 -20.21 19.87
#